data_AF-A0A1C5JV43-F1
#
_entry.id   AF-A0A1C5JV43-F1
#
_cell.length_a   1.000
_cell.length_b   1.000
_cell.length_c   1.000
_cell.angle_alpha   90.00
_cell.angle_beta   90.00
_cell.angle_gamma   90.00
#
_symmetry.space_group_name_H-M   'P 1'
#
loop_
_entity.id
_entity.type
_entity.pdbx_description
1 polymer ?
#
loop_
_entity_poly.entity_id
_entity_poly.type
_entity_poly.pdbx_seq_one_letter_code
_entity_poly.pdbx_strand_id
1 'polypeptide(L)'
;MAVRTTVRPSPEDIVPLHPAHGYRLRRQRHPVGVRGGPRRAPRGYRLNDSERQHVRAGYELRERQLARALTAAGRQPGDTAENLVGQLEQRMDALVHRAGFARSIDEARNLVAHNTFTVDGGKANRSSYLVRPGQTIRVRPERQGRAPVAIAVAEYAEGDAPPYLEVRPERFTATLTREPQRQEVPTLRDIPLAVQPERRTAS
;
A
#
# COMPACT_ATOMS: atom_id res chain seq x y z
N MET A 1 -11.20 -2.23 43.19
CA MET A 1 -10.97 -1.07 42.31
C MET A 1 -9.48 -0.98 42.01
N ALA A 2 -9.05 -1.27 40.77
CA ALA A 2 -7.64 -1.21 40.41
C ALA A 2 -7.28 0.22 39.96
N VAL A 3 -6.49 0.93 40.77
CA VAL A 3 -5.97 2.25 40.43
C VAL A 3 -4.99 2.09 39.27
N ARG A 4 -5.34 2.62 38.08
CA ARG A 4 -4.42 2.70 36.95
C ARG A 4 -3.42 3.83 37.22
N THR A 5 -2.29 3.51 37.85
CA THR A 5 -1.15 4.43 37.88
C THR A 5 -0.53 4.52 36.49
N THR A 6 -0.43 5.73 35.95
CA THR A 6 0.16 6.05 34.64
C THR A 6 1.69 6.19 34.66
N VAL A 7 2.30 6.04 35.83
CA VAL A 7 3.74 6.26 36.02
C VAL A 7 4.53 5.11 35.40
N ARG A 8 5.44 5.47 34.49
CA ARG A 8 6.35 4.56 33.79
C ARG A 8 7.55 4.32 34.71
N PRO A 9 7.89 3.07 35.07
CA PRO A 9 9.04 2.81 35.94
C PRO A 9 10.34 3.17 35.24
N SER A 10 11.28 3.69 36.03
CA SER A 10 12.60 4.11 35.59
C SER A 10 13.57 2.93 35.63
N PRO A 11 14.66 2.94 34.83
CA PRO A 11 15.64 1.85 34.79
C PRO A 11 16.32 1.52 36.13
N GLU A 12 16.23 2.45 37.09
CA GLU A 12 16.88 2.40 38.40
C GLU A 12 15.98 1.77 39.49
N ASP A 13 14.72 1.47 39.17
CA ASP A 13 13.77 0.92 40.14
C ASP A 13 14.15 -0.54 40.48
N ILE A 14 14.78 -0.72 41.64
CA ILE A 14 15.30 -2.01 42.14
C ILE A 14 14.16 -3.03 42.41
N VAL A 15 12.92 -2.57 42.62
CA VAL A 15 11.78 -3.44 42.92
C VAL A 15 10.64 -3.19 41.94
N PRO A 16 10.14 -4.22 41.21
CA PRO A 16 9.01 -4.04 40.31
C PRO A 16 7.74 -3.75 41.11
N LEU A 17 7.11 -2.60 40.86
CA LEU A 17 5.91 -2.12 41.55
C LEU A 17 4.67 -3.05 41.43
N HIS A 18 4.72 -4.13 40.62
CA HIS A 18 3.61 -5.09 40.51
C HIS A 18 4.08 -6.48 40.02
N PRO A 19 3.54 -7.61 40.55
CA PRO A 19 3.94 -8.98 40.18
C PRO A 19 3.79 -9.31 38.69
N ALA A 20 2.82 -8.68 38.01
CA ALA A 20 2.63 -8.79 36.55
C ALA A 20 3.67 -8.05 35.69
N HIS A 21 4.65 -7.34 36.27
CA HIS A 21 5.73 -6.71 35.50
C HIS A 21 6.99 -7.58 35.41
N GLY A 22 7.23 -8.48 36.38
CA GLY A 22 8.35 -9.43 36.33
C GLY A 22 8.31 -10.37 35.12
N TYR A 23 7.11 -10.74 34.64
CA TYR A 23 6.97 -11.58 33.44
C TYR A 23 7.41 -10.86 32.14
N ARG A 24 7.25 -9.52 32.09
CA ARG A 24 7.55 -8.72 30.90
C ARG A 24 9.05 -8.52 30.71
N LEU A 25 9.81 -8.42 31.81
CA LEU A 25 11.27 -8.35 31.81
C LEU A 25 11.90 -9.68 31.38
N ARG A 26 11.37 -10.83 31.84
CA ARG A 26 11.85 -12.17 31.45
C ARG A 26 11.65 -12.52 29.96
N ARG A 27 10.74 -11.84 29.25
CA ARG A 27 10.51 -12.05 27.80
C ARG A 27 11.22 -11.05 26.89
N GLN A 28 11.90 -10.04 27.43
CA GLN A 28 12.69 -9.10 26.62
C GLN A 28 13.98 -9.78 26.15
N ARG A 29 13.98 -10.28 24.91
CA ARG A 29 15.18 -10.83 24.25
C ARG A 29 16.21 -9.76 23.85
N HIS A 30 15.87 -8.47 23.98
CA HIS A 30 16.75 -7.36 23.63
C HIS A 30 16.63 -6.22 24.66
N PRO A 31 17.75 -5.55 25.01
CA PRO A 31 17.75 -4.43 25.93
C PRO A 31 16.93 -3.25 25.38
N VAL A 32 16.26 -2.54 26.29
CA VAL A 32 15.52 -1.31 25.99
C VAL A 32 16.48 -0.25 25.45
N GLY A 33 16.19 0.28 24.26
CA GLY A 33 17.02 1.29 23.57
C GLY A 33 17.76 0.75 22.33
N VAL A 34 17.95 -0.56 22.21
CA VAL A 34 18.53 -1.16 21.01
C VAL A 34 17.42 -1.41 19.99
N ARG A 35 17.33 -0.54 18.96
CA ARG A 35 16.58 -0.87 17.75
C ARG A 35 17.18 -2.19 17.22
N GLY A 36 16.37 -3.25 17.21
CA GLY A 36 16.77 -4.55 16.69
C GLY A 36 17.55 -4.37 15.38
N GLY A 37 18.69 -5.05 15.28
CA GLY A 37 19.74 -4.82 14.27
C GLY A 37 19.19 -4.61 12.86
N PRO A 38 19.96 -3.95 11.97
CA PRO A 38 19.47 -3.48 10.68
C PRO A 38 18.75 -4.61 9.96
N ARG A 39 17.43 -4.45 9.80
CA ARG A 39 16.63 -5.33 8.95
C ARG A 39 17.27 -5.23 7.58
N ARG A 40 17.91 -6.31 7.10
CA ARG A 40 18.51 -6.38 5.77
C ARG A 40 17.46 -5.88 4.78
N ALA A 41 17.78 -4.78 4.08
CA ALA A 41 16.91 -4.27 3.02
C ALA A 41 16.66 -5.39 2.00
N PRO A 42 15.48 -5.45 1.38
CA PRO A 42 15.27 -6.27 0.19
C PRO A 42 16.38 -5.94 -0.80
N ARG A 43 17.26 -6.90 -1.07
CA ARG A 43 18.44 -6.70 -1.93
C ARG A 43 18.05 -6.90 -3.38
N GLY A 44 18.57 -6.06 -4.26
CA GLY A 44 18.60 -6.37 -5.68
C GLY A 44 18.39 -5.17 -6.60
N TYR A 45 17.52 -4.22 -6.27
CA TYR A 45 17.13 -3.13 -7.17
C TYR A 45 16.91 -1.81 -6.43
N ARG A 46 17.23 -0.68 -7.08
CA ARG A 46 17.14 0.69 -6.53
C ARG A 46 16.61 1.70 -7.55
N LEU A 47 15.95 2.72 -7.01
CA LEU A 47 15.59 3.96 -7.69
C LEU A 47 16.43 5.12 -7.14
N ASN A 48 16.63 6.15 -7.96
CA ASN A 48 17.21 7.42 -7.51
C ASN A 48 16.35 8.05 -6.42
N ASP A 49 16.92 8.92 -5.57
CA ASP A 49 16.19 9.51 -4.44
C ASP A 49 14.94 10.29 -4.89
N SER A 50 15.05 11.07 -5.97
CA SER A 50 13.96 11.86 -6.55
C SER A 50 12.84 10.98 -7.10
N GLU A 51 13.17 9.96 -7.88
CA GLU A 51 12.23 8.96 -8.43
C GLU A 51 11.51 8.23 -7.31
N ARG A 52 12.27 7.80 -6.31
CA ARG A 52 11.74 7.10 -5.13
C ARG A 52 10.77 7.97 -4.36
N GLN A 53 11.10 9.26 -4.17
CA GLN A 53 10.22 10.19 -3.48
C GLN A 53 8.92 10.40 -4.25
N HIS A 54 8.98 10.56 -5.58
CA HIS A 54 7.77 10.68 -6.41
C HIS A 54 6.90 9.43 -6.36
N VAL A 55 7.48 8.24 -6.56
CA VAL A 55 6.75 6.97 -6.49
C VAL A 55 6.11 6.78 -5.11
N ARG A 56 6.82 7.14 -4.03
CA ARG A 56 6.29 7.03 -2.68
C ARG A 56 5.15 8.00 -2.42
N ALA A 57 5.27 9.25 -2.88
CA ALA A 57 4.23 10.24 -2.74
C ALA A 57 2.99 9.85 -3.57
N GLY A 58 3.20 9.44 -4.82
CA GLY A 58 2.13 9.10 -5.76
C GLY A 58 1.34 7.83 -5.44
N TYR A 59 1.84 6.93 -4.59
CA TYR A 59 1.12 5.70 -4.18
C TYR A 59 1.07 5.51 -2.65
N GLU A 60 1.41 6.56 -1.90
CA GLU A 60 1.49 6.60 -0.43
C GLU A 60 2.19 5.38 0.16
N LEU A 61 3.37 5.10 -0.39
CA LEU A 61 4.16 3.94 -0.01
C LEU A 61 5.18 4.27 1.08
N ARG A 62 5.22 3.37 2.07
CA ARG A 62 6.36 3.30 2.98
C ARG A 62 7.57 2.74 2.23
N GLU A 63 8.76 3.17 2.64
CA GLU A 63 10.04 2.73 2.06
C GLU A 63 10.15 1.20 1.94
N ARG A 64 9.74 0.48 2.99
CA ARG A 64 9.76 -1.00 3.00
C ARG A 64 8.79 -1.64 2.00
N GLN A 65 7.67 -0.97 1.69
CA GLN A 65 6.71 -1.47 0.71
C GLN A 65 7.24 -1.24 -0.70
N LEU A 66 7.83 -0.07 -0.97
CA LEU A 66 8.48 0.20 -2.26
C LEU A 66 9.65 -0.76 -2.51
N ALA A 67 10.51 -1.00 -1.52
CA ALA A 67 11.62 -1.95 -1.68
C ALA A 67 11.14 -3.38 -1.99
N ARG A 68 9.99 -3.79 -1.44
CA ARG A 68 9.37 -5.09 -1.77
C ARG A 68 8.81 -5.10 -3.18
N ALA A 69 8.14 -4.04 -3.62
CA ALA A 69 7.63 -3.90 -4.98
C ALA A 69 8.78 -3.92 -6.00
N LEU A 70 9.86 -3.18 -5.76
CA LEU A 70 11.08 -3.20 -6.59
C LEU A 70 11.69 -4.60 -6.69
N THR A 71 11.79 -5.31 -5.58
CA THR A 71 12.32 -6.68 -5.57
C THR A 71 11.41 -7.64 -6.34
N ALA A 72 10.09 -7.48 -6.26
CA ALA A 72 9.13 -8.29 -6.99
C ALA A 72 9.16 -7.98 -8.49
N ALA A 73 9.17 -6.70 -8.87
CA ALA A 73 9.26 -6.24 -10.25
C ALA A 73 10.55 -6.71 -10.94
N GLY A 74 11.69 -6.62 -10.27
CA GLY A 74 12.97 -7.06 -10.86
C GLY A 74 13.16 -8.58 -10.90
N ARG A 75 12.21 -9.38 -10.37
CA ARG A 75 12.19 -10.83 -10.59
C ARG A 75 11.36 -11.22 -11.80
N GLN A 76 10.52 -10.32 -12.30
CA GLN A 76 9.74 -10.57 -13.50
C GLN A 76 10.64 -10.34 -14.73
N PRO A 77 10.47 -11.14 -15.80
CA PRO A 77 11.16 -10.89 -17.05
C PRO A 77 10.73 -9.54 -17.66
N GLY A 78 11.59 -8.95 -18.51
CA GLY A 78 11.32 -7.68 -19.17
C GLY A 78 11.89 -6.46 -18.44
N ASP A 79 11.38 -5.28 -18.78
CA ASP A 79 11.82 -4.02 -18.17
C ASP A 79 11.32 -3.91 -16.73
N THR A 80 12.26 -3.76 -15.79
CA THR A 80 11.95 -3.66 -14.36
C THR A 80 11.15 -2.39 -14.04
N ALA A 81 11.33 -1.29 -14.77
CA ALA A 81 10.57 -0.07 -14.57
C ALA A 81 9.11 -0.26 -14.96
N GLU A 82 8.85 -0.86 -16.13
CA GLU A 82 7.49 -1.22 -16.57
C GLU A 82 6.83 -2.17 -15.58
N ASN A 83 7.54 -3.23 -15.17
CA ASN A 83 7.04 -4.20 -14.20
C ASN A 83 6.69 -3.55 -12.84
N LEU A 84 7.50 -2.60 -12.37
CA LEU A 84 7.22 -1.87 -11.14
C LEU A 84 5.94 -1.06 -11.28
N VAL A 85 5.77 -0.30 -12.37
CA VAL A 85 4.59 0.53 -12.59
C VAL A 85 3.34 -0.32 -12.71
N GLY A 86 3.39 -1.40 -13.50
CA GLY A 86 2.29 -2.36 -13.61
C GLY A 86 1.88 -2.94 -12.25
N GLN A 87 2.83 -3.36 -11.42
CA GLN A 87 2.54 -3.85 -10.07
C GLN A 87 1.94 -2.78 -9.15
N LEU A 88 2.41 -1.53 -9.23
CA LEU A 88 1.90 -0.45 -8.39
C LEU A 88 0.48 -0.08 -8.77
N GLU A 89 0.18 -0.06 -10.06
CA GLU A 89 -1.11 0.32 -10.60
C GLU A 89 -2.16 -0.80 -10.45
N GLN A 90 -1.75 -2.07 -10.43
CA GLN A 90 -2.63 -3.21 -10.11
C GLN A 90 -3.07 -3.28 -8.65
N ARG A 91 -2.54 -2.42 -7.77
CA ARG A 91 -2.95 -2.44 -6.36
C ARG A 91 -4.39 -1.99 -6.20
N MET A 92 -5.05 -2.60 -5.23
CA MET A 92 -6.44 -2.31 -4.88
C MET A 92 -6.67 -0.82 -4.59
N ASP A 93 -5.75 -0.16 -3.86
CA ASP A 93 -5.90 1.28 -3.58
C ASP A 93 -5.73 2.16 -4.82
N ALA A 94 -4.78 1.83 -5.70
CA ALA A 94 -4.60 2.54 -6.97
C ALA A 94 -5.84 2.39 -7.86
N LEU A 95 -6.32 1.16 -8.08
CA LEU A 95 -7.49 0.91 -8.94
C LEU A 95 -8.77 1.53 -8.40
N VAL A 96 -8.98 1.53 -7.08
CA VAL A 96 -10.14 2.19 -6.45
C VAL A 96 -10.11 3.70 -6.70
N HIS A 97 -8.93 4.32 -6.65
CA HIS A 97 -8.77 5.73 -6.98
C HIS A 97 -9.00 5.99 -8.48
N ARG A 98 -8.41 5.18 -9.37
CA ARG A 98 -8.61 5.30 -10.83
C ARG A 98 -10.06 5.07 -11.28
N ALA A 99 -10.78 4.21 -10.56
CA ALA A 99 -12.18 3.93 -10.82
C ALA A 99 -13.14 5.04 -10.36
N GLY A 100 -12.63 6.11 -9.73
CA GLY A 100 -13.49 7.17 -9.20
C GLY A 100 -14.26 6.80 -7.94
N PHE A 101 -13.95 5.67 -7.29
CA PHE A 101 -14.60 5.29 -6.04
C PHE A 101 -13.99 5.99 -4.81
N ALA A 102 -12.91 6.73 -4.99
CA ALA A 102 -12.24 7.56 -3.99
C ALA A 102 -11.53 8.74 -4.67
N ARG A 103 -11.51 9.91 -4.02
CA ARG A 103 -10.90 11.12 -4.59
C ARG A 103 -9.38 11.16 -4.44
N SER A 104 -8.85 10.46 -3.45
CA SER A 104 -7.42 10.31 -3.22
C SER A 104 -7.05 8.86 -2.89
N ILE A 105 -5.75 8.56 -2.96
CA ILE A 105 -5.23 7.23 -2.61
C ILE A 105 -5.36 6.98 -1.11
N ASP A 106 -5.14 7.98 -0.25
CA ASP A 106 -5.33 7.85 1.19
C ASP A 106 -6.78 7.48 1.52
N GLU A 107 -7.74 8.12 0.83
CA GLU A 107 -9.16 7.81 0.96
C GLU A 107 -9.47 6.38 0.48
N ALA A 108 -8.93 5.99 -0.69
CA ALA A 108 -9.08 4.63 -1.22
C ALA A 108 -8.57 3.59 -0.21
N ARG A 109 -7.41 3.82 0.40
CA ARG A 109 -6.82 2.92 1.40
C ARG A 109 -7.71 2.78 2.63
N ASN A 110 -8.27 3.88 3.10
CA ASN A 110 -9.18 3.88 4.23
C ASN A 110 -10.45 3.07 3.92
N LEU A 111 -11.06 3.31 2.75
CA LEU A 111 -12.25 2.59 2.30
C LEU A 111 -11.98 1.09 2.14
N VAL A 112 -10.83 0.71 1.58
CA VAL A 112 -10.39 -0.70 1.49
C VAL A 112 -10.25 -1.32 2.87
N ALA A 113 -9.55 -0.65 3.81
CA ALA A 113 -9.36 -1.14 5.17
C ALA A 113 -10.70 -1.32 5.92
N HIS A 114 -11.69 -0.46 5.64
CA HIS A 114 -13.04 -0.54 6.19
C HIS A 114 -13.95 -1.56 5.50
N ASN A 115 -13.41 -2.41 4.62
CA ASN A 115 -14.13 -3.46 3.91
C ASN A 115 -15.25 -2.92 3.02
N THR A 116 -15.01 -1.81 2.33
CA THR A 116 -15.99 -1.19 1.42
C THR A 116 -16.16 -1.98 0.12
N PHE A 117 -15.12 -2.71 -0.28
CA PHE A 117 -15.06 -3.37 -1.58
C PHE A 117 -15.06 -4.89 -1.50
N THR A 118 -15.34 -5.51 -2.64
CA THR A 118 -15.19 -6.94 -2.92
C THR A 118 -14.48 -7.13 -4.26
N VAL A 119 -13.70 -8.19 -4.39
CA VAL A 119 -13.10 -8.62 -5.66
C VAL A 119 -13.69 -9.99 -6.00
N ASP A 120 -14.33 -10.11 -7.15
CA ASP A 120 -15.02 -11.34 -7.59
C ASP A 120 -15.96 -11.94 -6.53
N GLY A 121 -16.65 -11.07 -5.78
CA GLY A 121 -17.54 -11.45 -4.67
C GLY A 121 -16.84 -11.76 -3.34
N GLY A 122 -15.52 -11.95 -3.34
CA GLY A 122 -14.70 -12.13 -2.14
C GLY A 122 -14.41 -10.82 -1.40
N LYS A 123 -14.26 -10.88 -0.08
CA LYS A 123 -13.86 -9.73 0.74
C LYS A 123 -12.40 -9.34 0.45
N ALA A 124 -12.17 -8.12 -0.02
CA ALA A 124 -10.84 -7.55 -0.24
C ALA A 124 -10.64 -6.31 0.64
N ASN A 125 -9.83 -6.44 1.68
CA ASN A 125 -9.60 -5.38 2.67
C ASN A 125 -8.13 -5.00 2.87
N ARG A 126 -7.28 -5.40 1.93
CA ARG A 126 -5.85 -5.08 1.93
C ARG A 126 -5.57 -4.16 0.74
N SER A 127 -5.12 -2.94 1.01
CA SER A 127 -4.78 -1.97 -0.03
C SER A 127 -3.66 -2.46 -0.95
N SER A 128 -2.73 -3.26 -0.41
CA SER A 128 -1.65 -3.89 -1.17
C SER A 128 -2.06 -5.18 -1.90
N TYR A 129 -3.36 -5.50 -1.97
CA TYR A 129 -3.84 -6.62 -2.78
C TYR A 129 -3.64 -6.27 -4.26
N LEU A 130 -3.03 -7.19 -5.01
CA LEU A 130 -2.83 -7.05 -6.45
C LEU A 130 -4.01 -7.67 -7.18
N VAL A 131 -4.78 -6.83 -7.85
CA VAL A 131 -5.90 -7.25 -8.70
C VAL A 131 -5.33 -7.72 -10.03
N ARG A 132 -5.75 -8.90 -10.48
CA ARG A 132 -5.31 -9.49 -11.74
C ARG A 132 -6.23 -9.04 -12.88
N PRO A 133 -5.73 -8.99 -14.12
CA PRO A 133 -6.59 -8.82 -15.28
C PRO A 133 -7.72 -9.85 -15.30
N GLY A 134 -8.91 -9.40 -15.68
CA GLY A 134 -10.17 -10.15 -15.65
C GLY A 134 -10.94 -10.08 -14.32
N GLN A 135 -10.32 -9.62 -13.23
CA GLN A 135 -11.02 -9.51 -11.95
C GLN A 135 -11.85 -8.24 -11.85
N THR A 136 -13.01 -8.34 -11.18
CA THR A 136 -13.95 -7.23 -10.99
C THR A 136 -13.97 -6.76 -9.54
N ILE A 137 -13.68 -5.48 -9.35
CA ILE A 137 -13.86 -4.75 -8.10
C ILE A 137 -15.30 -4.24 -8.04
N ARG A 138 -15.97 -4.45 -6.91
CA ARG A 138 -17.32 -3.96 -6.66
C ARG A 138 -17.42 -3.27 -5.31
N VAL A 139 -18.11 -2.14 -5.25
CA VAL A 139 -18.52 -1.53 -3.96
C VAL A 139 -19.66 -2.36 -3.37
N ARG A 140 -19.54 -2.73 -2.10
CA ARG A 140 -20.60 -3.45 -1.39
C ARG A 140 -21.89 -2.64 -1.38
N PRO A 141 -23.06 -3.26 -1.60
CA PRO A 141 -24.34 -2.55 -1.71
C PRO A 141 -24.63 -1.69 -0.48
N GLU A 142 -24.36 -2.20 0.73
CA GLU A 142 -24.52 -1.48 2.00
C GLU A 142 -23.61 -0.25 2.18
N ARG A 143 -22.64 -0.05 1.29
CA ARG A 143 -21.62 1.01 1.38
C ARG A 143 -21.72 2.03 0.24
N GLN A 144 -22.50 1.75 -0.81
CA GLN A 144 -22.68 2.62 -1.97
C GLN A 144 -23.25 4.00 -1.59
N GLY A 145 -24.25 4.03 -0.71
CA GLY A 145 -24.88 5.28 -0.26
C GLY A 145 -24.10 6.08 0.80
N ARG A 146 -22.89 5.64 1.19
CA ARG A 146 -22.09 6.40 2.17
C ARG A 146 -21.43 7.59 1.49
N ALA A 147 -21.45 8.73 2.17
CA ALA A 147 -20.92 10.01 1.69
C ALA A 147 -19.58 9.91 0.92
N PRO A 148 -18.50 9.27 1.42
CA PRO A 148 -17.22 9.27 0.69
C PRO A 148 -17.31 8.60 -0.69
N VAL A 149 -18.03 7.48 -0.80
CA VAL A 149 -18.18 6.76 -2.07
C VAL A 149 -19.15 7.49 -3.00
N ALA A 150 -20.29 7.95 -2.47
CA ALA A 150 -21.29 8.64 -3.26
C ALA A 150 -20.78 9.97 -3.84
N ILE A 151 -20.02 10.73 -3.06
CA ILE A 151 -19.40 11.99 -3.51
C ILE A 151 -18.34 11.70 -4.58
N ALA A 152 -17.45 10.73 -4.34
CA ALA A 152 -16.40 10.39 -5.30
C ALA A 152 -16.98 9.96 -6.65
N VAL A 153 -18.02 9.13 -6.64
CA VAL A 153 -18.69 8.68 -7.88
C VAL A 153 -19.44 9.82 -8.56
N ALA A 154 -20.02 10.76 -7.82
CA ALA A 154 -20.70 11.92 -8.39
C ALA A 154 -19.73 12.95 -9.01
N GLU A 155 -18.53 13.09 -8.46
CA GLU A 155 -17.47 13.95 -9.00
C GLU A 155 -16.73 13.31 -10.18
N TYR A 156 -16.88 12.00 -10.39
CA TYR A 156 -16.19 11.28 -11.44
C TYR A 156 -16.71 11.64 -12.83
N ALA A 157 -15.84 12.24 -13.64
CA ALA A 157 -16.18 12.60 -15.01
C ALA A 157 -16.13 11.37 -15.94
N GLU A 158 -17.09 11.26 -16.85
CA GLU A 158 -17.04 10.28 -17.94
C GLU A 158 -15.77 10.50 -18.78
N GLY A 159 -14.94 9.46 -18.90
CA GLY A 159 -13.67 9.51 -19.64
C GLY A 159 -12.41 9.66 -18.78
N ASP A 160 -12.51 9.82 -17.46
CA ASP A 160 -11.35 9.87 -16.56
C ASP A 160 -10.72 8.47 -16.30
N ALA A 161 -11.41 7.40 -16.73
CA ALA A 161 -10.94 6.03 -16.60
C ALA A 161 -9.74 5.76 -17.53
N PRO A 162 -8.62 5.23 -16.99
CA PRO A 162 -7.53 4.74 -17.82
C PRO A 162 -7.98 3.57 -18.72
N PRO A 163 -7.37 3.38 -19.91
CA PRO A 163 -7.83 2.41 -20.90
C PRO A 163 -7.73 0.93 -20.47
N TYR A 164 -6.93 0.62 -19.45
CA TYR A 164 -6.82 -0.72 -18.87
C TYR A 164 -7.93 -1.03 -17.85
N LEU A 165 -8.81 -0.07 -17.54
CA LEU A 165 -9.84 -0.19 -16.52
C LEU A 165 -11.22 0.10 -17.11
N GLU A 166 -12.11 -0.89 -17.09
CA GLU A 166 -13.50 -0.69 -17.46
C GLU A 166 -14.30 -0.30 -16.21
N VAL A 167 -14.77 0.94 -16.15
CA VAL A 167 -15.54 1.48 -15.01
C VAL A 167 -17.01 1.61 -15.41
N ARG A 168 -17.91 1.11 -14.54
CA ARG A 168 -19.36 1.29 -14.67
C ARG A 168 -19.88 1.97 -13.40
N PRO A 169 -19.93 3.31 -13.37
CA PRO A 169 -20.32 4.09 -12.19
C PRO A 169 -21.70 3.72 -11.67
N GLU A 170 -22.67 3.45 -12.56
CA GLU A 170 -24.06 3.13 -12.21
C GLU A 170 -24.17 1.81 -11.43
N ARG A 171 -23.23 0.89 -11.69
CA ARG A 171 -23.17 -0.42 -11.03
C ARG A 171 -22.19 -0.46 -9.86
N PHE A 172 -21.42 0.60 -9.65
CA PHE A 172 -20.28 0.66 -8.73
C PHE A 172 -19.31 -0.51 -8.92
N THR A 173 -19.02 -0.82 -10.19
CA THR A 173 -18.11 -1.90 -10.59
C THR A 173 -16.98 -1.38 -11.46
N ALA A 174 -15.78 -1.90 -11.24
CA ALA A 174 -14.62 -1.64 -12.09
C ALA A 174 -13.90 -2.97 -12.39
N THR A 175 -13.61 -3.23 -13.65
CA THR A 175 -12.96 -4.46 -14.11
C THR A 175 -11.60 -4.12 -14.71
N LEU A 176 -10.55 -4.76 -14.20
CA LEU A 176 -9.22 -4.63 -14.78
C LEU A 176 -9.18 -5.49 -16.05
N THR A 177 -9.08 -4.88 -17.24
CA THR A 177 -9.17 -5.63 -18.51
C THR A 177 -7.82 -6.24 -18.91
N ARG A 178 -6.73 -5.50 -18.71
CA ARG A 178 -5.36 -5.91 -19.02
C ARG A 178 -4.36 -5.32 -18.04
N GLU A 179 -3.10 -5.72 -18.18
CA GLU A 179 -2.03 -5.12 -17.38
C GLU A 179 -1.81 -3.64 -17.77
N PRO A 180 -1.67 -2.73 -16.79
CA PRO A 180 -1.37 -1.33 -17.05
C PRO A 180 0.02 -1.16 -17.65
N GLN A 181 0.11 -0.36 -18.70
CA GLN A 181 1.39 0.06 -19.28
C GLN A 181 1.81 1.39 -18.68
N ARG A 182 3.11 1.62 -18.47
CA ARG A 182 3.57 2.86 -17.82
C ARG A 182 3.14 4.13 -18.54
N GLN A 183 3.07 4.10 -19.88
CA GLN A 183 2.70 5.26 -20.69
C GLN A 183 1.27 5.74 -20.43
N GLU A 184 0.42 4.86 -19.90
CA GLU A 184 -1.00 5.13 -19.65
C GLU A 184 -1.25 5.57 -18.21
N VAL A 185 -0.24 5.49 -17.33
CA VAL A 185 -0.36 5.80 -15.91
C VAL A 185 -0.10 7.29 -15.69
N PRO A 186 -1.12 8.08 -15.29
CA PRO A 186 -0.98 9.53 -15.19
C PRO A 186 0.12 9.98 -14.23
N THR A 187 0.31 9.25 -13.13
CA THR A 187 1.23 9.66 -12.04
C THR A 187 2.71 9.46 -12.37
N LEU A 188 3.05 8.49 -13.23
CA LEU A 188 4.45 8.07 -13.45
C LEU A 188 4.92 8.20 -14.91
N ARG A 189 4.04 8.65 -15.82
CA ARG A 189 4.35 8.77 -17.25
C ARG A 189 5.55 9.68 -17.53
N ASP A 190 5.65 10.80 -16.84
CA ASP A 190 6.66 11.83 -17.12
C ASP A 190 7.94 11.69 -16.28
N ILE A 191 7.96 10.76 -15.32
CA ILE A 191 9.11 10.57 -14.44
C ILE A 191 10.06 9.57 -15.12
N PRO A 192 11.36 9.92 -15.29
CA PRO A 192 12.35 8.97 -15.76
C PRO A 192 12.62 7.96 -14.64
N LEU A 193 11.98 6.79 -14.68
CA LEU A 193 12.24 5.70 -13.74
C LEU A 193 13.43 4.88 -14.23
N ALA A 194 14.58 5.04 -13.57
CA ALA A 194 15.79 4.28 -13.85
C ALA A 194 16.03 3.26 -12.74
N VAL A 195 15.52 2.04 -12.91
CA VAL A 195 15.75 0.96 -11.94
C VAL A 195 17.12 0.34 -12.16
N GLN A 196 18.00 0.45 -11.18
CA GLN A 196 19.35 -0.10 -11.24
C GLN A 196 19.47 -1.30 -10.31
N PRO A 197 20.18 -2.38 -10.72
CA PRO A 197 20.52 -3.43 -9.79
C PRO A 197 21.45 -2.88 -8.72
N GLU A 198 21.24 -3.25 -7.44
CA GLU A 198 22.17 -2.94 -6.37
C GLU A 198 23.52 -3.60 -6.68
N ARG A 199 24.50 -2.82 -7.14
CA ARG A 199 25.87 -3.32 -7.30
C ARG A 199 26.32 -3.85 -5.94
N ARG A 200 26.67 -5.14 -5.89
CA ARG A 200 27.41 -5.70 -4.75
C ARG A 200 28.69 -4.88 -4.64
N THR A 201 28.76 -3.94 -3.70
CA THR A 201 30.05 -3.50 -3.18
C THR A 201 30.62 -4.73 -2.49
N ALA A 202 31.46 -5.47 -3.23
CA ALA A 202 32.32 -6.48 -2.63
C ALA A 202 33.18 -5.75 -1.61
N SER A 203 32.99 -6.09 -0.34
CA SER A 203 33.79 -5.63 0.77
C SER A 203 34.20 -6.83 1.59
#